data_AF-A0A2T0ARE1-F1
#
_entry.id   AF-A0A2T0ARE1-F1
#
_cell.length_a   1.000
_cell.length_b   1.000
_cell.length_c   1.000
_cell.angle_alpha   90.00
_cell.angle_beta   90.00
_cell.angle_gamma   90.00
#
_symmetry.space_group_name_H-M   'P 1'
#
loop_
_entity.id
_entity.type
_entity.pdbx_description
1 polymer ?
#
loop_
_entity_poly.entity_id
_entity_poly.type
_entity_poly.pdbx_seq_one_letter_code
_entity_poly.pdbx_strand_id
1 'polypeptide(L)'
;MEGLTLSLALSFLFVLIPGYAGLWAEGKLEEARQRFYPALYKGVINFGLVTLVVLIFFPEKYRTLLNILSGELAELTWLRLIGWMAVFYLPAVFTGLANHLGYLRFVFSLKASRAWWRFLMGDAVIEVSPREDMFWDMFLCYRAIGKRPIISVTLDGGENASGSIDGEVLKVSCGIKPGILLADMDFPQTVTWVSLHHVKAVTFKNPGVPSDCGLIDSKVRELLNLMHPGYGDEVEEKYTKARDL
;
A
#
# COMPACT_ATOMS: atom_id res chain seq x y z
N MET A 1 3.38 31.95 30.47
CA MET A 1 2.74 31.62 29.18
C MET A 1 3.77 31.29 28.09
N GLU A 2 4.95 31.91 28.11
CA GLU A 2 6.02 31.72 27.10
C GLU A 2 6.54 30.28 26.97
N GLY A 3 6.60 29.51 28.07
CA GLY A 3 7.04 28.11 28.03
C GLY A 3 6.10 27.20 27.23
N LEU A 4 4.78 27.44 27.30
CA LEU A 4 3.78 26.62 26.60
C LEU A 4 3.84 26.85 25.08
N THR A 5 4.07 28.10 24.66
CA THR A 5 4.25 28.47 23.25
C THR A 5 5.51 27.89 22.65
N LEU A 6 6.59 27.81 23.43
CA LEU A 6 7.86 27.26 22.96
C LEU A 6 7.81 25.74 22.79
N SER A 7 7.33 25.00 23.79
CA SER A 7 7.20 23.54 23.68
C SER A 7 6.28 23.13 22.52
N LEU A 8 5.22 23.91 22.28
CA LEU A 8 4.33 23.72 21.13
C LEU A 8 5.10 23.94 19.81
N ALA A 9 5.85 25.03 19.68
CA ALA A 9 6.64 25.33 18.50
C ALA A 9 7.70 24.25 18.21
N LEU A 10 8.42 23.78 19.22
CA LEU A 10 9.40 22.69 19.08
C LEU A 10 8.71 21.38 18.66
N SER A 11 7.52 21.10 19.18
CA SER A 11 6.72 19.94 18.76
C SER A 11 6.31 20.05 17.29
N PHE A 12 5.90 21.23 16.82
CA PHE A 12 5.63 21.45 15.40
C PHE A 12 6.89 21.24 14.55
N LEU A 13 8.04 21.77 14.97
CA LEU A 13 9.28 21.75 14.20
C LEU A 13 9.93 20.37 14.11
N PHE A 14 9.97 19.61 15.21
CA PHE A 14 10.72 18.36 15.28
C PHE A 14 9.86 17.11 15.18
N VAL A 15 8.55 17.22 15.38
CA VAL A 15 7.62 16.09 15.31
C VAL A 15 6.68 16.28 14.13
N LEU A 16 5.90 17.35 14.12
CA LEU A 16 4.79 17.48 13.17
C LEU A 16 5.26 17.69 11.73
N ILE A 17 6.12 18.68 11.48
CA ILE A 17 6.63 18.99 10.15
C ILE A 17 7.35 17.78 9.54
N PRO A 18 8.29 17.11 10.24
CA PRO A 18 8.89 15.87 9.74
C PRO A 18 7.86 14.76 9.50
N GLY A 19 6.85 14.62 10.36
CA GLY A 19 5.77 13.66 10.17
C GLY A 19 5.00 13.87 8.85
N TYR A 20 4.63 15.12 8.56
CA TYR A 20 4.00 15.49 7.29
C TYR A 20 4.95 15.31 6.10
N ALA A 21 6.22 15.68 6.25
CA ALA A 21 7.23 15.50 5.20
C ALA A 21 7.41 14.03 4.82
N GLY A 22 7.42 13.12 5.80
CA GLY A 22 7.52 11.69 5.58
C GLY A 22 6.27 11.08 4.95
N LEU A 23 5.07 11.61 5.22
CA LEU A 23 3.84 11.19 4.52
C LEU A 23 3.75 11.75 3.11
N TRP A 24 4.19 12.98 2.91
CA TRP A 24 4.30 13.60 1.59
C TRP A 24 5.25 12.79 0.70
N ALA A 25 6.43 12.44 1.20
CA ALA A 25 7.40 11.63 0.48
C ALA A 25 6.91 10.19 0.20
N GLU A 26 6.00 9.66 1.03
CA GLU A 26 5.34 8.36 0.77
C GLU A 26 4.22 8.45 -0.28
N GLY A 27 3.74 9.66 -0.60
CA GLY A 27 2.56 9.90 -1.44
C GLY A 27 1.22 9.78 -0.70
N LYS A 28 1.22 9.80 0.64
CA LYS A 28 0.03 9.62 1.50
C LYS A 28 -0.41 10.91 2.20
N LEU A 29 -0.16 12.06 1.60
CA LEU A 29 -0.52 13.36 2.20
C LEU A 29 -2.04 13.49 2.43
N GLU A 30 -2.85 12.88 1.57
CA GLU A 30 -4.31 12.93 1.69
C GLU A 30 -4.83 12.21 2.95
N GLU A 31 -4.18 11.13 3.37
CA GLU A 31 -4.49 10.45 4.65
C GLU A 31 -4.21 11.37 5.83
N ALA A 32 -3.15 12.18 5.75
CA ALA A 32 -2.76 13.16 6.77
C ALA A 32 -3.71 14.37 6.85
N ARG A 33 -4.40 14.68 5.74
CA ARG A 33 -5.45 15.72 5.70
C ARG A 33 -6.75 15.23 6.36
N GLN A 34 -7.10 13.97 6.12
CA GLN A 34 -8.31 13.38 6.70
C GLN A 34 -8.14 12.99 8.17
N ARG A 35 -6.92 12.57 8.55
CA ARG A 35 -6.60 12.10 9.90
C ARG A 35 -5.26 12.69 10.33
N PHE A 36 -5.23 13.32 11.49
CA PHE A 36 -4.02 13.91 12.06
C PHE A 36 -3.05 12.84 12.63
N TYR A 37 -3.61 11.74 13.17
CA TYR A 37 -2.86 10.72 13.89
C TYR A 37 -1.68 10.10 13.10
N PRO A 38 -1.79 9.77 11.79
CA PRO A 38 -0.67 9.22 11.02
C PRO A 38 0.55 10.15 10.95
N ALA A 39 0.33 11.47 10.81
CA ALA A 39 1.40 12.45 10.75
C ALA A 39 2.11 12.56 12.10
N LEU A 40 1.32 12.62 13.19
CA LEU A 40 1.86 12.65 14.55
C LEU A 40 2.66 11.39 14.87
N TYR A 41 2.10 10.21 14.62
CA TYR A 41 2.74 8.92 14.91
C TYR A 41 4.08 8.78 14.18
N LYS A 42 4.11 9.09 12.88
CA LYS A 42 5.36 9.12 12.10
C LYS A 42 6.36 10.13 12.65
N GLY A 43 5.89 11.33 12.97
CA GLY A 43 6.72 12.38 13.57
C GLY A 43 7.39 11.92 14.86
N VAL A 44 6.64 11.30 15.76
CA VAL A 44 7.14 10.81 17.05
C VAL A 44 8.15 9.69 16.86
N ILE A 45 7.88 8.73 15.96
CA ILE A 45 8.83 7.65 15.66
C ILE A 45 10.12 8.22 15.07
N ASN A 46 10.01 9.12 14.10
CA ASN A 46 11.18 9.75 13.48
C ASN A 46 11.99 10.54 14.51
N PHE A 47 11.31 11.31 15.37
CA PHE A 47 11.94 12.04 16.46
C PHE A 47 12.70 11.09 17.42
N GLY A 48 12.08 10.00 17.84
CA GLY A 48 12.69 8.99 18.72
C GLY A 48 13.91 8.33 18.07
N LEU A 49 13.80 7.92 16.80
CA LEU A 49 14.90 7.31 16.06
C LEU A 49 16.08 8.26 15.86
N VAL A 50 15.82 9.49 15.41
CA VAL A 50 16.86 10.50 15.22
C VAL A 50 17.53 10.84 16.54
N THR A 51 16.76 11.02 17.62
CA THR A 51 17.30 11.28 18.96
C THR A 51 18.19 10.12 19.44
N LEU A 52 17.77 8.87 19.22
CA LEU A 52 18.56 7.69 19.54
C LEU A 52 19.87 7.64 18.74
N VAL A 53 19.83 7.93 17.44
CA VAL A 53 21.02 8.00 16.59
C VAL A 53 21.97 9.11 17.06
N VAL A 54 21.45 10.28 17.41
CA VAL A 54 22.26 11.38 17.97
C VAL A 54 22.91 10.96 19.29
N LEU A 55 22.17 10.29 20.16
CA LEU A 55 22.68 9.84 21.46
C LEU A 55 23.80 8.80 21.31
N ILE A 56 23.67 7.86 20.37
CA ILE A 56 24.65 6.77 20.17
C ILE A 56 25.89 7.26 19.40
N PHE A 57 25.70 8.00 18.30
CA PHE A 57 26.77 8.33 17.37
C PHE A 57 27.34 9.74 17.56
N PHE A 58 26.62 10.65 18.22
CA PHE A 58 27.02 12.04 18.41
C PHE A 58 26.79 12.51 19.86
N PRO A 59 27.39 11.82 20.86
CA PRO A 59 27.15 12.13 22.28
C PRO A 59 27.49 13.58 22.64
N GLU A 60 28.49 14.16 21.97
CA GLU A 60 28.90 15.56 22.13
C GLU A 60 27.79 16.56 21.76
N LYS A 61 26.89 16.17 20.84
CA LYS A 61 25.79 17.00 20.33
C LYS A 61 24.50 16.81 21.10
N TYR A 62 24.39 15.74 21.88
CA TYR A 62 23.20 15.42 22.68
C TYR A 62 22.88 16.52 23.69
N ARG A 63 23.90 17.11 24.34
CA ARG A 63 23.71 18.25 25.26
C ARG A 63 23.05 19.44 24.57
N THR A 64 23.49 19.76 23.34
CA THR A 64 22.88 20.84 22.56
C THR A 64 21.42 20.53 22.22
N LEU A 65 21.11 19.28 21.87
CA LEU A 65 19.73 18.86 21.61
C LEU A 65 18.85 18.98 22.87
N LEU A 66 19.35 18.54 24.03
CA LEU A 66 18.64 18.70 25.30
C LEU A 66 18.37 20.16 25.65
N ASN A 67 19.37 21.04 25.45
CA ASN A 67 19.20 22.48 25.70
C ASN A 67 18.15 23.10 24.77
N ILE A 68 18.07 22.65 23.52
CA ILE A 68 17.00 23.08 22.60
C ILE A 68 15.63 22.61 23.12
N LEU A 69 15.53 21.35 23.56
CA LEU A 69 14.29 20.77 24.04
C LEU A 69 13.83 21.33 25.39
N SER A 70 14.77 21.75 26.26
CA SER A 70 14.47 22.45 27.51
C SER A 70 14.10 23.92 27.31
N GLY A 71 14.30 24.45 26.09
CA GLY A 71 13.98 25.83 25.74
C GLY A 71 15.09 26.84 26.04
N GLU A 72 16.29 26.38 26.39
CA GLU A 72 17.48 27.21 26.60
C GLU A 72 18.09 27.62 25.25
N LEU A 73 17.45 28.59 24.59
CA LEU A 73 17.82 29.06 23.24
C LEU A 73 18.85 30.19 23.23
N ALA A 74 19.31 30.67 24.40
CA ALA A 74 20.15 31.86 24.52
C ALA A 74 21.49 31.77 23.74
N GLU A 75 22.00 30.56 23.50
CA GLU A 75 23.24 30.32 22.76
C GLU A 75 23.02 29.74 21.35
N LEU A 76 21.77 29.63 20.91
CA LEU A 76 21.42 28.99 19.64
C LEU A 76 21.35 30.02 18.51
N THR A 77 22.31 29.98 17.59
CA THR A 77 22.21 30.76 16.35
C THR A 77 21.16 30.15 15.42
N TRP A 78 20.50 30.99 14.60
CA TRP A 78 19.51 30.54 13.61
C TRP A 78 20.05 29.44 12.68
N LEU A 79 21.33 29.52 12.29
CA LEU A 79 22.01 28.50 11.49
C LEU A 79 22.03 27.13 12.19
N ARG A 80 22.27 27.09 13.52
CA ARG A 80 22.25 25.86 14.30
C ARG A 80 20.82 25.30 14.40
N LEU A 81 19.82 26.15 14.56
CA LEU A 81 18.42 25.72 14.57
C LEU A 81 18.01 25.08 13.25
N ILE A 82 18.35 25.72 12.12
CA ILE A 82 18.10 25.18 10.78
C ILE A 82 18.83 23.85 10.58
N GLY A 83 20.07 23.75 11.05
CA GLY A 83 20.83 22.50 11.04
C GLY A 83 20.10 21.36 11.77
N TRP A 84 19.59 21.63 12.97
CA TRP A 84 18.79 20.65 13.71
C TRP A 84 17.48 20.31 13.00
N MET A 85 16.77 21.30 12.46
CA MET A 85 15.56 21.02 11.66
C MET A 85 15.87 20.10 10.47
N ALA A 86 16.98 20.32 9.76
CA ALA A 86 17.40 19.46 8.66
C ALA A 86 17.72 18.03 9.14
N VAL A 87 18.34 17.88 10.31
CA VAL A 87 18.64 16.56 10.93
C VAL A 87 17.37 15.76 11.20
N PHE A 88 16.25 16.39 11.56
CA PHE A 88 14.97 15.69 11.75
C PHE A 88 14.17 15.54 10.45
N TYR A 89 14.23 16.52 9.56
CA TYR A 89 13.48 16.55 8.31
C TYR A 89 13.99 15.56 7.27
N LEU A 90 15.31 15.52 7.03
CA LEU A 90 15.90 14.68 5.98
C LEU A 90 15.63 13.18 6.20
N PRO A 91 15.83 12.61 7.40
CA PRO A 91 15.49 11.21 7.65
C PRO A 91 14.01 10.91 7.44
N ALA A 92 13.12 11.84 7.78
CA ALA A 92 11.68 11.67 7.54
C ALA A 92 11.36 11.58 6.03
N VAL A 93 11.99 12.43 5.22
CA VAL A 93 11.85 12.38 3.76
C VAL A 93 12.45 11.09 3.20
N PHE A 94 13.67 10.71 3.62
CA PHE A 94 14.32 9.50 3.13
C PHE A 94 13.56 8.23 3.49
N THR A 95 13.05 8.13 4.72
CA THR A 95 12.21 6.99 5.13
C THR A 95 10.88 6.97 4.38
N GLY A 96 10.26 8.13 4.13
CA GLY A 96 9.08 8.25 3.27
C GLY A 96 9.33 7.78 1.84
N LEU A 97 10.44 8.23 1.23
CA LEU A 97 10.84 7.85 -0.12
C LEU A 97 11.20 6.36 -0.21
N ALA A 98 11.92 5.81 0.77
CA ALA A 98 12.23 4.39 0.84
C ALA A 98 10.96 3.52 0.91
N ASN A 99 9.96 3.96 1.70
CA ASN A 99 8.65 3.29 1.73
C ASN A 99 7.96 3.39 0.38
N HIS A 100 7.95 4.56 -0.25
CA HIS A 100 7.36 4.75 -1.59
C HIS A 100 8.01 3.82 -2.63
N LEU A 101 9.33 3.75 -2.67
CA LEU A 101 10.08 2.83 -3.52
C LEU A 101 9.77 1.36 -3.20
N GLY A 102 9.58 1.03 -1.93
CA GLY A 102 9.11 -0.28 -1.50
C GLY A 102 7.75 -0.65 -2.09
N TYR A 103 6.79 0.28 -2.05
CA TYR A 103 5.48 0.08 -2.69
C TYR A 103 5.60 -0.04 -4.20
N LEU A 104 6.38 0.81 -4.86
CA LEU A 104 6.60 0.71 -6.30
C LEU A 104 7.20 -0.65 -6.67
N ARG A 105 8.22 -1.11 -5.93
CA ARG A 105 8.81 -2.44 -6.14
C ARG A 105 7.78 -3.55 -5.95
N PHE A 106 6.91 -3.45 -4.96
CA PHE A 106 5.82 -4.41 -4.76
C PHE A 106 4.84 -4.41 -5.94
N VAL A 107 4.44 -3.24 -6.44
CA VAL A 107 3.58 -3.13 -7.64
C VAL A 107 4.26 -3.70 -8.87
N PHE A 108 5.54 -3.41 -9.10
CA PHE A 108 6.30 -3.99 -10.22
C PHE A 108 6.43 -5.51 -10.08
N SER A 109 6.67 -6.01 -8.86
CA SER A 109 6.72 -7.45 -8.59
C SER A 109 5.38 -8.12 -8.87
N LEU A 110 4.28 -7.49 -8.47
CA LEU A 110 2.93 -7.98 -8.77
C LEU A 110 2.69 -7.99 -10.29
N LYS A 111 3.03 -6.91 -11.00
CA LYS A 111 2.88 -6.82 -12.47
C LYS A 111 3.77 -7.81 -13.23
N ALA A 112 4.91 -8.20 -12.66
CA ALA A 112 5.79 -9.23 -13.20
C ALA A 112 5.38 -10.65 -12.80
N SER A 113 4.43 -10.80 -11.84
CA SER A 113 4.00 -12.12 -11.35
C SER A 113 3.27 -12.91 -12.44
N ARG A 114 3.37 -14.24 -12.36
CA ARG A 114 2.60 -15.14 -13.23
C ARG A 114 1.10 -14.95 -13.05
N ALA A 115 0.66 -14.59 -11.85
CA ALA A 115 -0.74 -14.29 -11.53
C ALA A 115 -1.26 -13.14 -12.40
N TRP A 116 -0.52 -12.03 -12.46
CA TRP A 116 -0.89 -10.86 -13.26
C TRP A 116 -0.97 -11.17 -14.75
N TRP A 117 0.00 -11.95 -15.27
CA TRP A 117 -0.03 -12.38 -16.66
C TRP A 117 -1.24 -13.27 -16.99
N ARG A 118 -1.53 -14.28 -16.16
CA ARG A 118 -2.73 -15.14 -16.35
C ARG A 118 -4.02 -14.36 -16.22
N PHE A 119 -4.05 -13.42 -15.26
CA PHE A 119 -5.17 -12.52 -15.05
C PHE A 119 -5.44 -11.63 -16.28
N LEU A 120 -4.40 -11.10 -16.92
CA LEU A 120 -4.53 -10.27 -18.13
C LEU A 120 -4.82 -11.06 -19.41
N MET A 121 -4.31 -12.29 -19.54
CA MET A 121 -4.54 -13.12 -20.73
C MET A 121 -5.99 -13.59 -20.88
N GLY A 122 -6.85 -13.33 -19.89
CA GLY A 122 -8.28 -13.61 -20.01
C GLY A 122 -8.60 -15.10 -20.00
N ASP A 123 -7.76 -15.94 -19.37
CA ASP A 123 -8.11 -17.33 -19.09
C ASP A 123 -9.49 -17.33 -18.43
N ALA A 124 -10.53 -17.86 -19.09
CA ALA A 124 -11.92 -17.71 -18.62
C ALA A 124 -12.14 -18.20 -17.17
N VAL A 125 -11.28 -19.12 -16.71
CA VAL A 125 -11.34 -19.72 -15.39
C VAL A 125 -9.92 -19.95 -14.87
N ILE A 126 -9.56 -19.35 -13.73
CA ILE A 126 -8.26 -19.57 -13.09
C ILE A 126 -8.48 -20.30 -11.76
N GLU A 127 -8.02 -21.54 -11.68
CA GLU A 127 -8.02 -22.32 -10.44
C GLU A 127 -6.68 -22.19 -9.71
N VAL A 128 -6.73 -21.92 -8.41
CA VAL A 128 -5.56 -21.69 -7.55
C VAL A 128 -5.78 -22.36 -6.20
N SER A 129 -4.79 -23.11 -5.69
CA SER A 129 -4.84 -23.61 -4.31
C SER A 129 -4.49 -22.49 -3.31
N PRO A 130 -5.11 -22.43 -2.11
CA PRO A 130 -4.75 -21.46 -1.07
C PRO A 130 -3.28 -21.52 -0.61
N ARG A 131 -2.57 -22.62 -0.91
CA ARG A 131 -1.15 -22.81 -0.58
C ARG A 131 -0.19 -22.23 -1.62
N GLU A 132 -0.70 -21.85 -2.78
CA GLU A 132 0.11 -21.26 -3.85
C GLU A 132 0.30 -19.75 -3.62
N ASP A 133 1.50 -19.24 -3.92
CA ASP A 133 1.79 -17.80 -3.86
C ASP A 133 0.83 -16.98 -4.73
N MET A 134 0.37 -17.58 -5.84
CA MET A 134 -0.57 -17.00 -6.79
C MET A 134 -1.94 -16.67 -6.18
N PHE A 135 -2.33 -17.32 -5.08
CA PHE A 135 -3.65 -17.12 -4.47
C PHE A 135 -3.86 -15.67 -4.03
N TRP A 136 -2.89 -15.10 -3.32
CA TRP A 136 -2.95 -13.72 -2.84
C TRP A 136 -2.78 -12.71 -3.96
N ASP A 137 -1.86 -13.00 -4.88
CA ASP A 137 -1.60 -12.14 -6.04
C ASP A 137 -2.87 -11.97 -6.88
N MET A 138 -3.71 -13.00 -7.04
CA MET A 138 -4.97 -12.89 -7.76
C MET A 138 -5.91 -11.84 -7.13
N PHE A 139 -6.11 -11.85 -5.81
CA PHE A 139 -6.92 -10.81 -5.14
C PHE A 139 -6.34 -9.41 -5.30
N LEU A 140 -5.01 -9.30 -5.28
CA LEU A 140 -4.33 -8.03 -5.55
C LEU A 140 -4.54 -7.56 -6.99
N CYS A 141 -4.56 -8.46 -7.97
CA CYS A 141 -4.88 -8.14 -9.36
C CYS A 141 -6.29 -7.54 -9.48
N TYR A 142 -7.31 -8.19 -8.89
CA TYR A 142 -8.69 -7.66 -8.86
C TYR A 142 -8.77 -6.27 -8.20
N ARG A 143 -8.05 -6.08 -7.08
CA ARG A 143 -8.01 -4.80 -6.39
C ARG A 143 -7.34 -3.71 -7.22
N ALA A 144 -6.27 -4.04 -7.94
CA ALA A 144 -5.56 -3.10 -8.81
C ALA A 144 -6.43 -2.56 -9.96
N ILE A 145 -7.39 -3.35 -10.44
CA ILE A 145 -8.36 -2.94 -11.47
C ILE A 145 -9.70 -2.46 -10.89
N GLY A 146 -9.85 -2.38 -9.56
CA GLY A 146 -11.07 -1.92 -8.90
C GLY A 146 -12.27 -2.88 -9.03
N LYS A 147 -12.06 -4.15 -9.36
CA LYS A 147 -13.12 -5.16 -9.44
C LYS A 147 -13.20 -6.01 -8.19
N ARG A 148 -14.38 -6.61 -7.98
CA ARG A 148 -14.57 -7.68 -7.01
C ARG A 148 -14.43 -9.05 -7.68
N PRO A 149 -13.68 -9.98 -7.06
CA PRO A 149 -13.58 -11.34 -7.57
C PRO A 149 -14.90 -12.10 -7.38
N ILE A 150 -15.34 -12.80 -8.41
CA ILE A 150 -16.37 -13.83 -8.33
C ILE A 150 -15.64 -15.16 -8.32
N ILE A 151 -15.85 -15.96 -7.27
CA ILE A 151 -15.12 -17.21 -7.08
C ILE A 151 -16.05 -18.39 -6.81
N SER A 152 -15.58 -19.58 -7.20
CA SER A 152 -16.04 -20.85 -6.65
C SER A 152 -15.00 -21.33 -5.65
N VAL A 153 -15.43 -21.71 -4.46
CA VAL A 153 -14.56 -22.30 -3.44
C VAL A 153 -14.89 -23.77 -3.30
N THR A 154 -13.93 -24.61 -3.65
CA THR A 154 -14.03 -26.07 -3.48
C THR A 154 -13.54 -26.42 -2.08
N LEU A 155 -14.43 -26.96 -1.25
CA LEU A 155 -14.08 -27.37 0.10
C LEU A 155 -13.42 -28.76 0.12
N ASP A 156 -12.53 -28.97 1.10
CA ASP A 156 -12.01 -30.29 1.48
C ASP A 156 -13.13 -31.09 2.16
N GLY A 157 -14.08 -31.58 1.36
CA GLY A 157 -14.97 -32.66 1.76
C GLY A 157 -14.26 -33.99 1.53
N GLY A 158 -14.34 -34.92 2.49
CA GLY A 158 -13.92 -36.30 2.24
C GLY A 158 -14.65 -36.92 1.03
N GLU A 159 -14.26 -38.14 0.64
CA GLU A 159 -14.59 -38.83 -0.63
C GLU A 159 -16.06 -38.76 -1.13
N ASN A 160 -17.05 -38.34 -0.33
CA ASN A 160 -18.47 -38.32 -0.69
C ASN A 160 -19.21 -36.97 -0.48
N ALA A 161 -18.53 -35.84 -0.25
CA ALA A 161 -19.23 -34.54 -0.13
C ALA A 161 -18.37 -33.34 -0.56
N SER A 162 -17.99 -33.26 -1.83
CA SER A 162 -17.41 -32.05 -2.41
C SER A 162 -18.50 -30.99 -2.59
N GLY A 163 -18.67 -30.12 -1.60
CA GLY A 163 -19.45 -28.89 -1.74
C GLY A 163 -18.61 -27.78 -2.37
N SER A 164 -19.14 -27.14 -3.42
CA SER A 164 -18.61 -25.88 -3.95
C SER A 164 -19.48 -24.73 -3.45
N ILE A 165 -18.86 -23.67 -2.96
CA ILE A 165 -19.55 -22.43 -2.58
C ILE A 165 -19.20 -21.35 -3.61
N ASP A 166 -20.20 -20.85 -4.30
CA ASP A 166 -20.06 -19.77 -5.26
C ASP A 166 -20.42 -18.43 -4.62
N GLY A 167 -19.67 -17.37 -4.94
CA GLY A 167 -19.97 -16.05 -4.41
C GLY A 167 -19.06 -14.92 -4.88
N GLU A 168 -19.53 -13.70 -4.67
CA GLU A 168 -18.72 -12.49 -4.79
C GLU A 168 -17.89 -12.29 -3.52
N VAL A 169 -16.60 -12.01 -3.68
CA VAL A 169 -15.68 -11.80 -2.57
C VAL A 169 -15.82 -10.39 -2.03
N LEU A 170 -16.29 -10.29 -0.80
CA LEU A 170 -16.41 -9.02 -0.08
C LEU A 170 -15.12 -8.68 0.69
N LYS A 171 -14.47 -9.70 1.25
CA LYS A 171 -13.28 -9.53 2.09
C LYS A 171 -12.45 -10.81 2.10
N VAL A 172 -11.13 -10.65 2.13
CA VAL A 172 -10.20 -11.74 2.39
C VAL A 172 -9.31 -11.36 3.57
N SER A 173 -8.99 -12.33 4.44
CA SER A 173 -8.08 -12.14 5.56
C SER A 173 -6.98 -13.19 5.59
N CYS A 174 -5.74 -12.74 5.79
CA CYS A 174 -4.57 -13.57 6.05
C CYS A 174 -4.17 -13.61 7.54
N GLY A 175 -5.05 -13.12 8.44
CA GLY A 175 -4.75 -13.02 9.87
C GLY A 175 -4.92 -14.33 10.64
N ILE A 176 -5.13 -14.21 11.95
CA ILE A 176 -5.29 -15.35 12.88
C ILE A 176 -6.43 -16.30 12.46
N LYS A 177 -7.45 -15.77 11.80
CA LYS A 177 -8.55 -16.54 11.19
C LYS A 177 -8.50 -16.33 9.68
N PRO A 178 -7.66 -17.08 8.96
CA PRO A 178 -7.53 -16.91 7.52
C PRO A 178 -8.82 -17.38 6.83
N GLY A 179 -9.36 -16.57 5.92
CA GLY A 179 -10.67 -16.83 5.34
C GLY A 179 -11.10 -15.86 4.26
N ILE A 180 -12.16 -16.25 3.55
CA ILE A 180 -12.80 -15.48 2.49
C ILE A 180 -14.26 -15.23 2.90
N LEU A 181 -14.70 -13.98 2.88
CA LEU A 181 -16.09 -13.59 3.05
C LEU A 181 -16.74 -13.51 1.67
N LEU A 182 -17.74 -14.36 1.45
CA LEU A 182 -18.49 -14.47 0.20
C LEU A 182 -19.92 -13.98 0.37
N ALA A 183 -20.40 -13.15 -0.54
CA ALA A 183 -21.82 -12.93 -0.76
C ALA A 183 -22.33 -13.96 -1.78
N ASP A 184 -23.42 -14.63 -1.45
CA ASP A 184 -24.08 -15.57 -2.36
C ASP A 184 -24.59 -14.82 -3.61
N MET A 185 -24.42 -15.43 -4.79
CA MET A 185 -24.82 -14.82 -6.07
C MET A 185 -26.34 -14.82 -6.26
N ASP A 186 -27.03 -15.83 -5.76
CA ASP A 186 -28.49 -15.97 -5.86
C ASP A 186 -29.19 -15.17 -4.74
N PHE A 187 -28.54 -15.08 -3.57
CA PHE A 187 -29.05 -14.37 -2.40
C PHE A 187 -28.01 -13.40 -1.82
N PRO A 188 -27.84 -12.19 -2.37
CA PRO A 188 -26.79 -11.24 -1.96
C PRO A 188 -26.82 -10.80 -0.49
N GLN A 189 -27.95 -10.99 0.20
CA GLN A 189 -28.06 -10.72 1.65
C GLN A 189 -27.43 -11.81 2.51
N THR A 190 -27.22 -12.99 1.94
CA THR A 190 -26.57 -14.13 2.59
C THR A 190 -25.08 -14.01 2.40
N VAL A 191 -24.36 -13.88 3.52
CA VAL A 191 -22.90 -13.76 3.52
C VAL A 191 -22.31 -14.91 4.32
N THR A 192 -21.36 -15.62 3.71
CA THR A 192 -20.72 -16.80 4.29
C THR A 192 -19.24 -16.56 4.48
N TRP A 193 -18.73 -16.87 5.67
CA TRP A 193 -17.29 -16.86 5.93
C TRP A 193 -16.71 -18.26 5.71
N VAL A 194 -15.84 -18.40 4.70
CA VAL A 194 -15.17 -19.66 4.37
C VAL A 194 -13.76 -19.63 4.93
N SER A 195 -13.47 -20.55 5.85
CA SER A 195 -12.13 -20.73 6.42
C SER A 195 -11.18 -21.34 5.40
N LEU A 196 -10.01 -20.73 5.20
CA LEU A 196 -8.99 -21.22 4.25
C LEU A 196 -8.45 -22.61 4.61
N HIS A 197 -8.61 -23.07 5.85
CA HIS A 197 -8.20 -24.41 6.29
C HIS A 197 -9.02 -25.55 5.67
N HIS A 198 -10.21 -25.24 5.18
CA HIS A 198 -11.11 -26.20 4.55
C HIS A 198 -11.21 -25.99 3.04
N VAL A 199 -10.34 -25.17 2.46
CA VAL A 199 -10.38 -24.85 1.03
C VAL A 199 -9.32 -25.67 0.30
N LYS A 200 -9.77 -26.50 -0.63
CA LYS A 200 -8.91 -27.26 -1.54
C LYS A 200 -8.37 -26.37 -2.66
N ALA A 201 -9.30 -25.69 -3.32
CA ALA A 201 -9.04 -24.86 -4.48
C ALA A 201 -10.03 -23.71 -4.56
N VAL A 202 -9.59 -22.61 -5.17
CA VAL A 202 -10.40 -21.45 -5.49
C VAL A 202 -10.34 -21.19 -6.98
N THR A 203 -11.51 -21.13 -7.58
CA THR A 203 -11.70 -20.91 -9.01
C THR A 203 -12.22 -19.50 -9.24
N PHE A 204 -11.41 -18.64 -9.84
CA PHE A 204 -11.77 -17.28 -10.22
C PHE A 204 -12.54 -17.31 -11.55
N LYS A 205 -13.80 -16.85 -11.53
CA LYS A 205 -14.74 -16.95 -12.66
C LYS A 205 -14.82 -15.69 -13.54
N ASN A 206 -14.32 -14.55 -13.06
CA ASN A 206 -14.32 -13.29 -13.80
C ASN A 206 -12.93 -12.65 -13.94
N PRO A 207 -11.86 -13.42 -14.26
CA PRO A 207 -10.53 -12.84 -14.46
C PRO A 207 -10.54 -11.90 -15.67
N GLY A 208 -9.65 -10.92 -15.65
CA GLY A 208 -9.47 -9.99 -16.76
C GLY A 208 -10.05 -8.59 -16.57
N VAL A 209 -9.72 -7.76 -17.56
CA VAL A 209 -9.97 -6.31 -17.62
C VAL A 209 -11.48 -6.07 -17.79
N PRO A 210 -12.08 -5.03 -17.18
CA PRO A 210 -13.50 -4.74 -17.41
C PRO A 210 -13.73 -4.40 -18.87
N SER A 211 -14.86 -4.87 -19.41
CA SER A 211 -15.43 -4.41 -20.67
C SER A 211 -15.60 -2.87 -20.72
N ASP A 212 -15.58 -2.22 -19.55
CA ASP A 212 -15.71 -0.77 -19.34
C ASP A 212 -14.43 -0.04 -18.88
N CYS A 213 -13.24 -0.68 -18.91
CA CYS A 213 -12.01 0.11 -18.82
C CYS A 213 -11.85 0.85 -20.15
N GLY A 214 -12.32 2.09 -20.19
CA GLY A 214 -12.11 3.01 -21.32
C GLY A 214 -10.63 3.10 -21.70
N LEU A 215 -10.41 3.57 -22.94
CA LEU A 215 -9.12 3.93 -23.55
C LEU A 215 -8.04 4.23 -22.49
N ILE A 216 -6.85 3.61 -22.65
CA ILE A 216 -5.70 3.83 -21.78
C ILE A 216 -5.57 5.33 -21.51
N ASP A 217 -5.60 5.72 -20.23
CA ASP A 217 -5.46 7.12 -19.83
C ASP A 217 -4.27 7.76 -20.57
N SER A 218 -4.46 8.95 -21.13
CA SER A 218 -3.49 9.55 -22.05
C SER A 218 -2.11 9.71 -21.41
N LYS A 219 -2.07 9.90 -20.09
CA LYS A 219 -0.83 9.97 -19.28
C LYS A 219 -0.10 8.62 -19.19
N VAL A 220 -0.84 7.52 -19.13
CA VAL A 220 -0.27 6.16 -19.12
C VAL A 220 0.26 5.81 -20.51
N ARG A 221 -0.45 6.19 -21.57
CA ARG A 221 0.03 6.04 -22.95
C ARG A 221 1.32 6.84 -23.20
N GLU A 222 1.37 8.08 -22.72
CA GLU A 222 2.54 8.95 -22.83
C GLU A 222 3.74 8.36 -22.07
N LEU A 223 3.52 7.80 -20.88
CA LEU A 223 4.56 7.10 -20.10
C LEU A 223 5.08 5.84 -20.81
N LEU A 224 4.20 5.03 -21.41
CA LEU A 224 4.57 3.83 -22.16
C LEU A 224 5.39 4.20 -23.41
N ASN A 225 5.00 5.25 -24.12
CA ASN A 225 5.73 5.78 -25.27
C ASN A 225 7.08 6.40 -24.88
N LEU A 226 7.21 6.89 -23.64
CA LEU A 226 8.48 7.36 -23.09
C LEU A 226 9.48 6.22 -22.85
N MET A 227 8.98 5.02 -22.50
CA MET A 227 9.83 3.84 -22.30
C MET A 227 10.27 3.21 -23.62
N HIS A 228 9.39 3.17 -24.61
CA HIS A 228 9.72 2.77 -25.97
C HIS A 228 8.75 3.42 -26.96
N PRO A 229 9.23 4.14 -28.00
CA PRO A 229 8.35 4.81 -28.96
C PRO A 229 7.36 3.82 -29.59
N GLY A 230 6.08 4.16 -29.60
CA GLY A 230 5.00 3.34 -30.17
C GLY A 230 4.48 2.21 -29.27
N TYR A 231 5.07 2.00 -28.09
CA TYR A 231 4.65 0.93 -27.19
C TYR A 231 3.29 1.19 -26.54
N GLY A 232 2.95 2.46 -26.27
CA GLY A 232 1.62 2.84 -25.83
C GLY A 232 0.55 2.50 -26.86
N ASP A 233 0.87 2.70 -28.14
CA ASP A 233 -0.04 2.44 -29.25
C ASP A 233 -0.19 0.92 -29.52
N GLU A 234 0.90 0.14 -29.45
CA GLU A 234 0.84 -1.33 -29.53
C GLU A 234 0.01 -1.95 -28.41
N VAL A 235 0.16 -1.42 -27.19
CA VAL A 235 -0.59 -1.89 -26.03
C VAL A 235 -2.06 -1.53 -26.21
N GLU A 236 -2.39 -0.30 -26.63
CA GLU A 236 -3.75 0.14 -26.95
C GLU A 236 -4.39 -0.72 -28.05
N GLU A 237 -3.67 -1.03 -29.14
CA GLU A 237 -4.16 -1.86 -30.24
C GLU A 237 -4.44 -3.31 -29.80
N LYS A 238 -3.57 -3.89 -28.96
CA LYS A 238 -3.80 -5.21 -28.37
C LYS A 238 -5.00 -5.22 -27.43
N TYR A 239 -5.20 -4.16 -26.65
CA TYR A 239 -6.38 -3.99 -25.80
C TYR A 239 -7.66 -3.85 -26.63
N THR A 240 -7.60 -3.15 -27.76
CA THR A 240 -8.77 -2.96 -28.65
C THR A 240 -9.15 -4.26 -29.35
N LYS A 241 -8.16 -5.02 -29.85
CA LYS A 241 -8.42 -6.35 -30.47
C LYS A 241 -8.97 -7.38 -29.47
N ALA A 242 -8.54 -7.32 -28.22
CA ALA A 242 -9.07 -8.20 -27.16
C ALA A 242 -10.49 -7.84 -26.72
N ARG A 243 -11.00 -6.65 -27.07
CA ARG A 243 -12.37 -6.20 -26.80
C ARG A 243 -13.38 -6.69 -27.85
N ASP A 244 -12.93 -6.92 -29.08
CA ASP A 244 -13.77 -7.31 -30.21
C ASP A 244 -13.89 -8.85 -30.39
N LEU A 245 -13.31 -9.62 -29.45
CA LEU A 245 -13.38 -11.08 -29.35
C LEU A 245 -14.27 -11.49 -28.17
#